data_AF-A0A7C7MI68-F1
#
_entry.id   AF-A0A7C7MI68-F1
#
_cell.length_a   1.000
_cell.length_b   1.000
_cell.length_c   1.000
_cell.angle_alpha   90.00
_cell.angle_beta   90.00
_cell.angle_gamma   90.00
#
_symmetry.space_group_name_H-M   'P 1'
#
loop_
_entity.id
_entity.type
_entity.pdbx_description
1 polymer ?
#
loop_
_entity_poly.entity_id
_entity_poly.type
_entity_poly.pdbx_seq_one_letter_code
_entity_poly.pdbx_strand_id
1 'polypeptide(L)'
;MISPSGRNSAFQQTVMDLRFRRLHPMTLVVFLVISALISCNTGHTPATPHVPPSANVIPTEAPQSVTPTPLISGYDVLAECIQAIDVSTHFHVQLTITLHGRILPIPSEIGIDRGCINRIHTHAGSGVIHVEHAVSESFTLQDFFLVGQRSGGFNPLAGRRVVRVLVNGKQYPFDFRTLTLRDGLDVRLDLVRLTSARRTEGRSRFRARSSSIRHSRYD
;
A
#
# COMPACT_ATOMS: atom_id res chain seq x y z
N MET A 1 -12.92 -67.09 -81.39
CA MET A 1 -12.57 -68.52 -81.27
C MET A 1 -11.72 -68.70 -80.02
N ILE A 2 -12.07 -69.71 -79.20
CA ILE A 2 -11.26 -70.35 -78.15
C ILE A 2 -11.12 -69.58 -76.81
N SER A 3 -11.94 -70.04 -75.85
CA SER A 3 -11.76 -70.04 -74.39
C SER A 3 -10.77 -71.17 -73.99
N PRO A 4 -10.42 -71.49 -72.71
CA PRO A 4 -10.73 -70.89 -71.39
C PRO A 4 -9.51 -70.96 -70.39
N SER A 5 -9.81 -70.80 -69.09
CA SER A 5 -9.10 -71.36 -67.90
C SER A 5 -8.25 -70.34 -67.12
N GLY A 6 -8.46 -70.09 -65.81
CA GLY A 6 -9.36 -70.70 -64.85
C GLY A 6 -9.24 -70.03 -63.47
N ARG A 7 -10.41 -69.68 -62.90
CA ARG A 7 -10.85 -69.87 -61.50
C ARG A 7 -9.77 -69.96 -60.41
N ASN A 8 -9.72 -68.99 -59.47
CA ASN A 8 -10.50 -69.04 -58.22
C ASN A 8 -10.15 -67.89 -57.25
N SER A 9 -11.22 -67.28 -56.74
CA SER A 9 -11.42 -66.56 -55.48
C SER A 9 -10.23 -66.39 -54.52
N ALA A 10 -10.03 -65.18 -53.99
CA ALA A 10 -10.80 -64.73 -52.82
C ALA A 10 -10.35 -63.35 -52.33
N PHE A 11 -11.35 -62.50 -52.10
CA PHE A 11 -11.49 -61.58 -50.95
C PHE A 11 -10.47 -60.44 -50.72
N GLN A 12 -11.05 -59.23 -50.83
CA GLN A 12 -10.86 -58.07 -49.94
C GLN A 12 -9.47 -57.39 -49.91
N GLN A 13 -9.33 -56.08 -49.75
CA GLN A 13 -10.17 -54.90 -49.77
C GLN A 13 -9.17 -53.74 -49.93
N THR A 14 -9.57 -52.73 -50.70
CA THR A 14 -9.34 -51.27 -50.54
C THR A 14 -8.53 -50.87 -49.28
N VAL A 15 -7.56 -49.94 -49.27
CA VAL A 15 -7.66 -48.51 -49.66
C VAL A 15 -6.27 -47.88 -49.83
N MET A 16 -6.19 -46.98 -50.81
CA MET A 16 -5.09 -46.08 -51.16
C MET A 16 -4.68 -45.09 -50.07
N ASP A 17 -3.38 -44.80 -50.10
CA ASP A 17 -2.68 -43.57 -49.71
C ASP A 17 -3.55 -42.31 -49.47
N LEU A 18 -3.45 -41.76 -48.25
CA LEU A 18 -3.60 -40.33 -48.02
C LEU A 18 -2.34 -39.77 -47.35
N ARG A 19 -1.78 -38.76 -48.02
CA ARG A 19 -0.57 -38.01 -47.67
C ARG A 19 -0.66 -37.38 -46.27
N PHE A 20 0.16 -37.83 -45.33
CA PHE A 20 0.36 -37.16 -44.04
C PHE A 20 1.52 -36.17 -44.11
N ARG A 21 1.20 -34.90 -43.84
CA ARG A 21 2.15 -33.79 -43.65
C ARG A 21 3.16 -34.14 -42.53
N ARG A 22 4.42 -33.75 -42.75
CA ARG A 22 5.57 -33.93 -41.84
C ARG A 22 5.25 -33.46 -40.41
N LEU A 23 5.18 -34.38 -39.45
CA LEU A 23 5.15 -34.11 -38.01
C LEU A 23 6.59 -34.06 -37.47
N HIS A 24 6.88 -33.05 -36.65
CA HIS A 24 8.21 -32.69 -36.15
C HIS A 24 8.69 -33.67 -35.04
N PRO A 25 9.96 -34.13 -35.05
CA PRO A 25 10.50 -35.17 -34.15
C PRO A 25 10.80 -34.73 -32.71
N MET A 26 10.33 -33.56 -32.26
CA MET A 26 10.68 -32.97 -30.95
C MET A 26 9.76 -33.39 -29.79
N THR A 27 8.74 -34.22 -30.01
CA THR A 27 7.80 -34.63 -28.95
C THR A 27 8.12 -35.96 -28.28
N LEU A 28 9.13 -36.71 -28.74
CA LEU A 28 9.42 -38.07 -28.22
C LEU A 28 10.44 -38.11 -27.06
N VAL A 29 11.15 -37.01 -26.77
CA VAL A 29 12.17 -36.95 -25.70
C VAL A 29 11.56 -36.76 -24.30
N VAL A 30 10.28 -36.42 -24.19
CA VAL A 30 9.63 -36.07 -22.91
C VAL A 30 9.20 -37.29 -22.07
N PHE A 31 9.23 -38.52 -22.59
CA PHE A 31 8.67 -39.70 -21.90
C PHE A 31 9.69 -40.70 -21.29
N LEU A 32 11.01 -40.46 -21.35
CA LEU A 32 12.02 -41.44 -20.88
C LEU A 32 12.79 -41.07 -19.59
N VAL A 33 12.32 -40.13 -18.76
CA VAL A 33 13.04 -39.72 -17.52
C VAL A 33 12.29 -40.04 -16.21
N ILE A 34 11.09 -40.66 -16.24
CA ILE A 34 10.25 -40.81 -15.04
C ILE A 34 10.16 -42.26 -14.52
N SER A 35 11.21 -43.07 -14.53
CA SER A 35 11.15 -44.36 -13.81
C SER A 35 12.51 -44.86 -13.32
N ALA A 36 12.57 -45.06 -12.00
CA ALA A 36 13.53 -45.85 -11.22
C ALA A 36 14.79 -45.15 -10.70
N LEU A 37 14.67 -44.49 -9.53
CA LEU A 37 15.60 -44.69 -8.42
C LEU A 37 14.84 -44.60 -7.08
N ILE A 38 14.51 -45.78 -6.54
CA ILE A 38 14.17 -46.01 -5.15
C ILE A 38 15.48 -46.39 -4.43
N SER A 39 15.80 -45.71 -3.33
CA SER A 39 16.19 -46.29 -2.03
C SER A 39 17.20 -45.42 -1.28
N CYS A 40 16.80 -44.89 -0.12
CA CYS A 40 17.48 -45.13 1.15
C CYS A 40 16.66 -44.58 2.32
N ASN A 41 16.45 -45.44 3.30
CA ASN A 41 15.63 -45.27 4.49
C ASN A 41 16.46 -44.63 5.62
N THR A 42 15.98 -43.59 6.30
CA THR A 42 16.28 -43.34 7.72
C THR A 42 15.08 -42.67 8.38
N GLY A 43 14.58 -43.31 9.43
CA GLY A 43 13.40 -42.85 10.17
C GLY A 43 13.70 -41.62 11.00
N HIS A 44 12.78 -40.66 10.97
CA HIS A 44 12.56 -39.71 12.06
C HIS A 44 11.05 -39.63 12.27
N THR A 45 10.64 -39.83 13.51
CA THR A 45 9.27 -39.73 14.02
C THR A 45 8.57 -38.46 13.49
N PRO A 46 7.29 -38.54 13.07
CA PRO A 46 6.51 -37.33 12.88
C PRO A 46 6.36 -36.67 14.24
N ALA A 47 7.00 -35.51 14.43
CA ALA A 47 6.60 -34.63 15.49
C ALA A 47 5.10 -34.34 15.28
N THR A 48 4.31 -34.68 16.30
CA THR A 48 2.90 -34.29 16.41
C THR A 48 2.76 -32.82 15.99
N PRO A 49 1.85 -32.46 15.06
CA PRO A 49 1.54 -31.07 14.81
C PRO A 49 1.00 -30.48 16.12
N HIS A 50 1.81 -29.68 16.80
CA HIS A 50 1.35 -28.87 17.90
C HIS A 50 0.43 -27.82 17.29
N VAL A 51 -0.87 -28.10 17.29
CA VAL A 51 -1.91 -27.13 17.00
C VAL A 51 -1.84 -26.09 18.12
N PRO A 52 -1.40 -24.84 17.87
CA PRO A 52 -1.56 -23.80 18.88
C PRO A 52 -3.06 -23.59 19.09
N PRO A 53 -3.57 -23.60 20.34
CA PRO A 53 -4.96 -23.29 20.58
C PRO A 53 -5.24 -21.82 20.32
N SER A 54 -6.45 -21.58 19.83
CA SER A 54 -7.20 -20.33 19.83
C SER A 54 -6.73 -19.21 18.91
N ALA A 55 -7.48 -19.12 17.82
CA ALA A 55 -7.97 -17.85 17.30
C ALA A 55 -8.44 -16.94 18.45
N ASN A 56 -7.62 -15.96 18.79
CA ASN A 56 -8.13 -14.79 19.49
C ASN A 56 -8.88 -13.94 18.48
N VAL A 57 -10.20 -13.93 18.64
CA VAL A 57 -11.15 -13.00 18.07
C VAL A 57 -10.54 -11.60 18.08
N ILE A 58 -10.33 -11.01 16.90
CA ILE A 58 -10.02 -9.58 16.75
C ILE A 58 -11.22 -8.83 17.31
N PRO A 59 -11.11 -8.10 18.44
CA PRO A 59 -12.14 -7.14 18.78
C PRO A 59 -12.07 -6.06 17.71
N THR A 60 -13.22 -5.74 17.11
CA THR A 60 -13.39 -4.46 16.43
C THR A 60 -13.32 -3.39 17.51
N GLU A 61 -12.11 -3.01 17.89
CA GLU A 61 -11.89 -1.99 18.89
C GLU A 61 -12.03 -0.63 18.21
N ALA A 62 -13.07 0.11 18.61
CA ALA A 62 -13.14 1.54 18.40
C ALA A 62 -11.84 2.20 18.91
N PRO A 63 -11.47 3.42 18.46
CA PRO A 63 -10.31 4.11 19.00
C PRO A 63 -10.44 4.16 20.52
N GLN A 64 -9.60 3.39 21.22
CA GLN A 64 -9.48 3.55 22.65
C GLN A 64 -9.02 4.98 22.86
N SER A 65 -9.86 5.74 23.53
CA SER A 65 -9.55 7.08 24.00
C SER A 65 -8.48 6.94 25.09
N VAL A 66 -7.24 6.69 24.68
CA VAL A 66 -6.08 6.94 25.53
C VAL A 66 -6.11 8.43 25.80
N THR A 67 -6.49 8.76 27.04
CA THR A 67 -6.35 10.13 27.54
C THR A 67 -4.88 10.50 27.32
N PRO A 68 -4.56 11.60 26.62
CA PRO A 68 -3.18 11.99 26.39
C PRO A 68 -2.48 12.04 27.75
N THR A 69 -1.38 11.30 27.87
CA THR A 69 -0.56 11.27 29.07
C THR A 69 -0.33 12.72 29.51
N PRO A 70 -0.69 13.08 30.75
CA PRO A 70 -0.53 14.45 31.20
C PRO A 70 0.94 14.84 31.06
N LEU A 71 1.17 16.05 30.55
CA LEU A 71 2.47 16.66 30.37
C LEU A 71 3.10 16.92 31.75
N ILE A 72 3.53 15.87 32.45
CA ILE A 72 4.21 16.00 33.73
C ILE A 72 5.61 16.55 33.41
N SER A 73 5.81 17.82 33.71
CA SER A 73 7.11 18.51 33.78
C SER A 73 7.82 18.84 32.46
N GLY A 74 7.25 19.70 31.60
CA GLY A 74 8.03 20.41 30.55
C GLY A 74 8.87 19.53 29.61
N TYR A 75 8.61 18.22 29.63
CA TYR A 75 9.39 17.18 29.01
C TYR A 75 8.75 16.90 27.67
N ASP A 76 9.47 17.22 26.60
CA ASP A 76 9.01 16.92 25.25
C ASP A 76 9.54 15.53 24.86
N VAL A 77 8.71 14.52 25.12
CA VAL A 77 8.98 13.12 24.74
C VAL A 77 9.28 12.94 23.25
N LEU A 78 8.75 13.82 22.38
CA LEU A 78 8.99 13.76 20.94
C LEU A 78 10.37 14.33 20.54
N ALA A 79 11.02 15.07 21.43
CA ALA A 79 12.35 15.63 21.26
C ALA A 79 13.41 14.88 22.09
N GLU A 80 13.02 13.83 22.82
CA GLU A 80 13.95 13.01 23.57
C GLU A 80 14.94 12.32 22.65
N CYS A 81 16.22 12.43 23.01
CA CYS A 81 17.33 11.85 22.29
C CYS A 81 17.67 10.46 22.84
N ILE A 82 17.40 9.42 22.06
CA ILE A 82 17.84 8.05 22.37
C ILE A 82 19.08 7.69 21.53
N GLN A 83 20.03 6.98 22.15
CA GLN A 83 21.34 6.64 21.56
C GLN A 83 21.43 5.18 21.08
N ALA A 84 20.45 4.34 21.43
CA ALA A 84 20.39 2.94 21.03
C ALA A 84 18.94 2.47 20.93
N ILE A 85 18.70 1.48 20.06
CA ILE A 85 17.42 0.76 19.86
C ILE A 85 17.06 -0.13 21.07
N ASP A 86 17.76 0.02 22.21
CA ASP A 86 17.54 -0.78 23.42
C ASP A 86 16.52 -0.11 24.35
N VAL A 87 15.32 0.05 23.82
CA VAL A 87 14.14 0.45 24.59
C VAL A 87 13.26 -0.78 24.82
N SER A 88 12.53 -0.82 25.94
CA SER A 88 11.66 -1.95 26.29
C SER A 88 10.58 -2.25 25.25
N THR A 89 10.27 -1.31 24.36
CA THR A 89 9.28 -1.48 23.31
C THR A 89 9.73 -0.76 22.03
N HIS A 90 9.88 -1.55 20.97
CA HIS A 90 10.17 -1.10 19.62
C HIS A 90 9.18 -1.76 18.66
N PHE A 91 8.45 -0.95 17.89
CA PHE A 91 7.51 -1.45 16.89
C PHE A 91 7.52 -0.63 15.59
N HIS A 92 6.89 -1.19 14.56
CA HIS A 92 6.88 -0.60 13.21
C HIS A 92 5.46 -0.31 12.71
N VAL A 93 5.31 0.82 12.01
CA VAL A 93 4.09 1.21 11.30
C VAL A 93 4.44 1.54 9.85
N GLN A 94 3.68 1.02 8.89
CA GLN A 94 3.81 1.44 7.50
C GLN A 94 2.90 2.65 7.24
N LEU A 95 3.47 3.76 6.77
CA LEU A 95 2.73 4.92 6.28
C LEU A 95 2.88 5.03 4.76
N THR A 96 1.76 5.12 4.05
CA THR A 96 1.70 5.46 2.64
C THR A 96 0.91 6.75 2.45
N ILE A 97 1.52 7.77 1.86
CA ILE A 97 0.83 9.01 1.51
C ILE A 97 0.70 9.06 -0.01
N THR A 98 -0.48 9.37 -0.53
CA THR A 98 -0.65 9.65 -1.96
C THR A 98 -1.25 11.02 -2.22
N LEU A 99 -0.86 11.63 -3.33
CA LEU A 99 -1.45 12.86 -3.85
C LEU A 99 -1.99 12.58 -5.23
N HIS A 100 -3.31 12.66 -5.41
CA HIS A 100 -3.99 12.29 -6.66
C HIS A 100 -3.60 10.88 -7.15
N GLY A 101 -3.52 9.91 -6.23
CA GLY A 101 -3.21 8.51 -6.53
C GLY A 101 -1.73 8.17 -6.74
N ARG A 102 -0.83 9.17 -6.74
CA ARG A 102 0.62 8.96 -6.83
C ARG A 102 1.24 8.98 -5.44
N ILE A 103 2.15 8.04 -5.16
CA ILE A 103 2.88 7.99 -3.88
C ILE A 103 3.67 9.28 -3.70
N LEU A 104 3.52 9.88 -2.52
CA LEU A 104 4.29 11.02 -2.07
C LEU A 104 5.43 10.48 -1.21
N PRO A 105 6.70 10.82 -1.51
CA PRO A 105 7.83 10.29 -0.77
C PRO A 105 7.80 10.74 0.68
N ILE A 106 8.09 9.81 1.58
CA ILE A 106 8.40 10.09 2.97
C ILE A 106 9.94 10.13 3.05
N PRO A 107 10.56 11.22 3.54
CA PRO A 107 12.01 11.28 3.71
C PRO A 107 12.53 10.17 4.63
N SER A 108 13.75 9.70 4.33
CA SER A 108 14.57 8.98 5.31
C SER A 108 15.02 9.94 6.43
N GLU A 109 15.46 9.39 7.54
CA GLU A 109 16.06 10.13 8.66
C GLU A 109 15.12 11.20 9.28
N ILE A 110 13.79 11.03 9.17
CA ILE A 110 12.88 11.86 9.97
C ILE A 110 13.13 11.55 11.44
N GLY A 111 13.35 12.58 12.24
CA GLY A 111 13.62 12.42 13.67
C GLY A 111 15.01 11.89 13.99
N ILE A 112 15.93 11.86 13.03
CA ILE A 112 17.33 11.47 13.24
C ILE A 112 18.24 12.65 12.88
N ASP A 113 19.09 13.08 13.81
CA ASP A 113 20.11 14.11 13.56
C ASP A 113 21.36 13.85 14.40
N ARG A 114 22.55 13.83 13.76
CA ARG A 114 23.87 13.74 14.43
C ARG A 114 23.97 12.64 15.51
N GLY A 115 23.42 11.45 15.23
CA GLY A 115 23.43 10.31 16.17
C GLY A 115 22.40 10.41 17.29
N CYS A 116 21.55 11.44 17.27
CA CYS A 116 20.36 11.54 18.07
C CYS A 116 19.17 10.95 17.31
N ILE A 117 18.47 10.01 17.91
CA ILE A 117 17.27 9.40 17.35
C ILE A 117 16.11 9.81 18.25
N ASN A 118 15.06 10.39 17.69
CA ASN A 118 13.82 10.65 18.42
C ASN A 118 13.03 9.35 18.56
N ARG A 119 12.21 9.24 19.61
CA ARG A 119 11.35 8.05 19.85
C ARG A 119 10.46 7.66 18.69
N ILE A 120 10.12 8.59 17.80
CA ILE A 120 9.39 8.32 16.57
C ILE A 120 10.20 8.83 15.37
N HIS A 121 10.58 7.93 14.47
CA HIS A 121 11.54 8.25 13.40
C HIS A 121 11.40 7.35 12.16
N THR A 122 12.14 7.66 11.09
CA THR A 122 12.33 6.80 9.92
C THR A 122 13.81 6.57 9.65
N HIS A 123 14.22 5.35 9.31
CA HIS A 123 15.57 5.08 8.77
C HIS A 123 15.64 5.21 7.24
N ALA A 124 14.52 5.05 6.53
CA ALA A 124 14.50 4.97 5.08
C ALA A 124 13.28 5.66 4.49
N GLY A 125 13.35 5.96 3.19
CA GLY A 125 12.25 6.60 2.46
C GLY A 125 11.09 5.68 2.07
N SER A 126 11.04 4.46 2.61
CA SER A 126 9.99 3.47 2.37
C SER A 126 8.67 3.79 3.10
N GLY A 127 8.70 4.73 4.06
CA GLY A 127 7.53 5.08 4.87
C GLY A 127 7.32 4.20 6.10
N VAL A 128 8.29 3.35 6.45
CA VAL A 128 8.29 2.63 7.74
C VAL A 128 8.64 3.61 8.85
N ILE A 129 7.70 3.79 9.77
CA ILE A 129 7.85 4.57 11.00
C ILE A 129 8.26 3.60 12.11
N HIS A 130 9.32 3.96 12.81
CA HIS A 130 9.81 3.28 14.00
C HIS A 130 9.30 4.03 15.22
N VAL A 131 8.81 3.30 16.22
CA VAL A 131 8.46 3.84 17.53
C VAL A 131 9.21 3.08 18.61
N GLU A 132 9.95 3.83 19.43
CA GLU A 132 10.87 3.32 20.45
C GLU A 132 10.60 4.01 21.80
N HIS A 133 10.03 3.28 22.76
CA HIS A 133 9.54 3.87 24.02
C HIS A 133 9.56 2.93 25.24
N ALA A 134 9.41 3.55 26.42
CA ALA A 134 9.16 2.85 27.68
C ALA A 134 7.69 2.40 27.79
N VAL A 135 7.39 1.42 28.64
CA VAL A 135 6.12 0.65 28.74
C VAL A 135 4.83 1.47 29.00
N SER A 136 4.86 2.81 29.02
CA SER A 136 3.70 3.66 29.34
C SER A 136 3.44 4.86 28.41
N GLU A 137 4.09 4.94 27.25
CA GLU A 137 3.86 6.04 26.29
C GLU A 137 2.99 5.61 25.11
N SER A 138 2.31 6.55 24.47
CA SER A 138 1.53 6.30 23.26
C SER A 138 1.79 7.41 22.27
N PHE A 139 2.10 7.02 21.04
CA PHE A 139 2.37 7.95 19.95
C PHE A 139 1.23 7.92 18.95
N THR A 140 0.96 9.06 18.35
CA THR A 140 -0.04 9.23 17.31
C THR A 140 0.60 9.54 15.97
N LEU A 141 -0.19 9.42 14.89
CA LEU A 141 0.25 9.86 13.58
C LEU A 141 0.53 11.38 13.52
N GLN A 142 -0.13 12.18 14.37
CA GLN A 142 0.17 13.61 14.48
C GLN A 142 1.57 13.84 15.06
N ASP A 143 1.99 13.04 16.04
CA ASP A 143 3.32 13.16 16.65
C ASP A 143 4.42 12.92 15.61
N PHE A 144 4.23 11.94 14.71
CA PHE A 144 5.14 11.73 13.59
C PHE A 144 5.27 12.97 12.69
N PHE A 145 4.15 13.63 12.36
CA PHE A 145 4.20 14.84 11.55
C PHE A 145 4.84 16.02 12.28
N LEU A 146 4.68 16.11 13.61
CA LEU A 146 5.37 17.11 14.42
C LEU A 146 6.88 16.89 14.41
N VAL A 147 7.35 15.65 14.59
CA VAL A 147 8.78 15.31 14.52
C VAL A 147 9.34 15.56 13.13
N GLY A 148 8.62 15.18 12.07
CA GLY A 148 9.01 15.47 10.69
C GLY A 148 9.13 16.97 10.40
N GLN A 149 8.18 17.77 10.88
CA GLN A 149 8.24 19.22 10.74
C GLN A 149 9.46 19.83 11.45
N ARG A 150 9.84 19.29 12.62
CA ARG A 150 10.98 19.76 13.43
C ARG A 150 12.34 19.35 12.86
N SER A 151 12.48 18.11 12.39
CA SER A 151 13.75 17.54 11.92
C SER A 151 14.14 17.93 10.50
N GLY A 152 13.16 18.21 9.63
CA GLY A 152 13.45 18.52 8.23
C GLY A 152 12.35 19.28 7.49
N GLY A 153 11.40 19.88 8.21
CA GLY A 153 10.29 20.59 7.60
C GLY A 153 9.31 19.69 6.84
N PHE A 154 9.28 18.39 7.13
CA PHE A 154 8.38 17.45 6.48
C PHE A 154 6.92 17.77 6.85
N ASN A 155 6.19 18.30 5.88
CA ASN A 155 4.77 18.63 6.02
C ASN A 155 3.98 18.15 4.81
N PRO A 156 3.46 16.92 4.83
CA PRO A 156 2.74 16.37 3.68
C PRO A 156 1.41 17.09 3.41
N LEU A 157 0.89 17.86 4.38
CA LEU A 157 -0.41 18.53 4.35
C LEU A 157 -0.33 19.99 3.88
N ALA A 158 0.86 20.55 3.64
CA ALA A 158 1.02 21.92 3.15
C ALA A 158 0.24 22.15 1.84
N GLY A 159 -0.77 23.03 1.88
CA GLY A 159 -1.65 23.33 0.73
C GLY A 159 -2.52 22.15 0.26
N ARG A 160 -2.70 21.12 1.09
CA ARG A 160 -3.39 19.87 0.75
C ARG A 160 -4.38 19.51 1.86
N ARG A 161 -5.30 18.59 1.54
CA ARG A 161 -6.18 17.96 2.53
C ARG A 161 -6.25 16.47 2.29
N VAL A 162 -6.45 15.72 3.38
CA VAL A 162 -6.77 14.29 3.33
C VAL A 162 -8.23 14.13 2.91
N VAL A 163 -8.50 13.24 1.95
CA VAL A 163 -9.85 12.90 1.49
C VAL A 163 -10.25 11.47 1.82
N ARG A 164 -9.26 10.61 2.11
CA ARG A 164 -9.49 9.24 2.55
C ARG A 164 -8.34 8.79 3.44
N VAL A 165 -8.70 8.09 4.49
CA VAL A 165 -7.77 7.42 5.42
C VAL A 165 -8.13 5.95 5.38
N LEU A 166 -7.15 5.09 5.14
CA LEU A 166 -7.28 3.65 5.34
C LEU A 166 -6.35 3.23 6.48
N VAL A 167 -6.84 2.36 7.35
CA VAL A 167 -6.06 1.66 8.37
C VAL A 167 -6.25 0.17 8.14
N ASN A 168 -5.16 -0.56 7.90
CA ASN A 168 -5.15 -1.97 7.51
C ASN A 168 -6.08 -2.24 6.31
N GLY A 169 -6.02 -1.36 5.29
CA GLY A 169 -6.86 -1.44 4.10
C GLY A 169 -8.33 -1.04 4.26
N LYS A 170 -8.82 -0.76 5.48
CA LYS A 170 -10.21 -0.38 5.74
C LYS A 170 -10.36 1.12 5.96
N GLN A 171 -11.45 1.70 5.46
CA GLN A 171 -11.80 3.11 5.69
C GLN A 171 -11.81 3.43 7.19
N TYR A 172 -11.01 4.43 7.59
CA TYR A 172 -10.97 4.97 8.95
C TYR A 172 -11.74 6.29 8.98
N PRO A 173 -12.87 6.37 9.73
CA PRO A 173 -13.78 7.51 9.67
C PRO A 173 -13.44 8.63 10.67
N PHE A 174 -12.50 8.41 11.59
CA PHE A 174 -12.14 9.38 12.63
C PHE A 174 -10.96 10.26 12.20
N ASP A 175 -10.60 11.23 13.04
CA ASP A 175 -9.43 12.07 12.78
C ASP A 175 -8.15 11.22 12.79
N PHE A 176 -7.45 11.20 11.67
CA PHE A 176 -6.18 10.47 11.55
C PHE A 176 -5.10 11.04 12.46
N ARG A 177 -5.21 12.32 12.87
CA ARG A 177 -4.24 12.95 13.76
C ARG A 177 -4.22 12.30 15.13
N THR A 178 -5.36 11.80 15.60
CA THR A 178 -5.49 11.12 16.90
C THR A 178 -5.29 9.61 16.80
N LEU A 179 -4.91 9.09 15.62
CA LEU A 179 -4.67 7.66 15.43
C LEU A 179 -3.44 7.22 16.22
N THR A 180 -3.66 6.48 17.30
CA THR A 180 -2.60 5.84 18.08
C THR A 180 -1.90 4.77 17.25
N LEU A 181 -0.58 4.84 17.21
CA LEU A 181 0.29 3.91 16.50
C LEU A 181 0.47 2.64 17.31
N ARG A 182 0.45 1.50 16.63
CA ARG A 182 0.65 0.16 17.21
C ARG A 182 1.43 -0.69 16.20
N ASP A 183 2.07 -1.76 16.68
CA ASP A 183 2.86 -2.63 15.82
C ASP A 183 2.07 -3.20 14.64
N GLY A 184 2.70 -3.24 13.46
CA GLY A 184 2.15 -3.81 12.24
C GLY A 184 1.01 -3.01 11.59
N LEU A 185 0.69 -1.82 12.08
CA LEU A 185 -0.35 -0.96 11.50
C LEU A 185 0.07 -0.51 10.09
N ASP A 186 -0.82 -0.67 9.10
CA ASP A 186 -0.69 -0.07 7.77
C ASP A 186 -1.64 1.12 7.65
N VAL A 187 -1.09 2.32 7.42
CA VAL A 187 -1.85 3.55 7.30
C VAL A 187 -1.66 4.13 5.92
N ARG A 188 -2.78 4.41 5.24
CA ARG A 188 -2.77 5.12 3.97
C ARG A 188 -3.56 6.42 4.04
N LEU A 189 -2.91 7.52 3.67
CA LEU A 189 -3.54 8.82 3.49
C LEU A 189 -3.62 9.15 2.00
N ASP A 190 -4.82 9.34 1.48
CA ASP A 190 -5.02 9.87 0.14
C ASP A 190 -5.36 11.36 0.21
N LEU A 191 -4.53 12.18 -0.43
CA LEU A 191 -4.60 13.64 -0.39
C LEU A 191 -5.03 14.20 -1.75
N VAL A 192 -5.61 15.39 -1.69
CA VAL A 192 -5.83 16.29 -2.82
C VAL A 192 -5.29 17.67 -2.50
N ARG A 193 -5.00 18.47 -3.54
CA ARG A 193 -4.69 19.89 -3.36
C ARG A 193 -5.92 20.64 -2.85
N LEU A 194 -5.71 21.60 -1.95
CA LEU A 194 -6.73 22.59 -1.64
C LEU A 194 -6.97 23.40 -2.91
N THR A 195 -8.17 23.34 -3.46
CA THR A 195 -8.56 24.25 -4.53
C THR A 195 -8.69 25.63 -3.90
N SER A 196 -7.74 26.53 -4.20
CA SER A 196 -7.96 27.95 -3.94
C SER A 196 -9.24 28.33 -4.66
N ALA A 197 -10.22 28.90 -3.95
CA ALA A 197 -11.40 29.46 -4.60
C ALA A 197 -10.89 30.39 -5.70
N ARG A 198 -11.14 30.02 -6.95
CA ARG A 198 -10.77 30.84 -8.10
C ARG A 198 -11.43 32.20 -7.86
N ARG A 199 -10.64 33.24 -7.62
CA ARG A 199 -11.11 34.61 -7.55
C ARG A 199 -11.81 34.89 -8.88
N THR A 200 -13.12 34.79 -8.89
CA THR A 200 -13.97 35.27 -9.97
C THR A 200 -13.90 36.79 -9.91
N GLU A 201 -12.78 37.36 -10.36
CA GLU A 201 -12.74 38.75 -10.79
C GLU A 201 -13.57 38.84 -12.07
N GLY A 202 -14.88 38.92 -11.86
CA GLY A 202 -15.82 39.39 -12.84
C GLY A 202 -15.41 40.80 -13.24
N ARG A 203 -14.75 40.92 -14.38
CA ARG A 203 -14.58 42.17 -15.11
C ARG A 203 -15.93 42.56 -15.71
N SER A 204 -16.91 42.90 -14.86
CA SER A 204 -18.14 43.56 -15.29
C SER A 204 -17.83 45.04 -15.45
N ARG A 205 -17.36 45.41 -16.65
CA ARG A 205 -17.32 46.81 -17.06
C ARG A 205 -18.75 47.25 -17.35
N PHE A 206 -19.44 47.73 -16.31
CA PHE A 206 -20.65 48.53 -16.50
C PHE A 206 -20.27 49.84 -17.20
N ARG A 207 -20.52 49.89 -18.51
CA ARG A 207 -20.41 51.10 -19.32
C ARG A 207 -21.66 51.93 -19.02
N ALA A 208 -21.55 52.91 -18.13
CA ALA A 208 -22.59 53.91 -17.92
C ALA A 208 -22.80 54.68 -19.24
N ARG A 209 -23.96 54.50 -19.87
CA ARG A 209 -24.44 55.35 -20.96
C ARG A 209 -24.97 56.63 -20.32
N SER A 210 -24.27 57.74 -20.51
CA SER A 210 -24.79 59.08 -20.22
C SER A 210 -25.88 59.41 -21.24
N SER A 211 -27.12 59.55 -20.79
CA SER A 211 -28.24 60.03 -21.60
C SER A 211 -28.32 61.55 -21.46
N SER A 212 -27.89 62.27 -22.49
CA SER A 212 -28.08 63.71 -22.64
C SER A 212 -29.56 64.03 -22.82
N ILE A 213 -30.20 64.58 -21.78
CA ILE A 213 -31.53 65.17 -21.87
C ILE A 213 -31.39 66.49 -22.64
N ARG A 214 -31.90 66.54 -23.88
CA ARG A 214 -32.15 67.79 -24.60
C ARG A 214 -33.55 68.28 -24.24
N HIS A 215 -33.62 69.41 -23.54
CA HIS A 215 -34.83 70.23 -23.47
C HIS A 215 -35.05 70.90 -24.83
N SER A 216 -36.24 70.71 -25.42
CA SER A 216 -36.75 71.60 -26.46
C SER A 216 -38.08 72.18 -25.98
N ARG A 217 -38.15 73.50 -26.11
CA ARG A 217 -39.17 74.43 -25.63
C ARG A 217 -40.54 74.22 -26.28
N TYR A 218 -41.56 74.67 -25.54
CA TYR A 218 -42.89 75.03 -26.03
C TYR A 218 -42.85 76.40 -26.73
N ASP A 219 -43.83 76.60 -27.61
CA ASP A 219 -44.16 77.74 -28.50
C ASP A 219 -43.44 77.81 -29.87
#